data_AF-A0A1W4X8G5-F1
#
_entry.id   AF-A0A1W4X8G5-F1
#
_cell.length_a   1.000
_cell.length_b   1.000
_cell.length_c   1.000
_cell.angle_alpha   90.00
_cell.angle_beta   90.00
_cell.angle_gamma   90.00
#
_symmetry.space_group_name_H-M   'P 1'
#
loop_
_entity.id
_entity.type
_entity.pdbx_description
1 polymer ?
#
loop_
_entity_poly.entity_id
_entity_poly.type
_entity_poly.pdbx_seq_one_letter_code
_entity_poly.pdbx_strand_id
1 'polypeptide(L)'
;MDPLVSFFDPDDCSPNCVQQTNLHNINQNVLPPEPQVGNIEYKLKIINPSKQRFEHLVTQMKWRLREGQGEAIYEIGVEDTGALTGLSCNDMTASLQTLKQMALKLGATTTILRDRVLENNKIVTEVLVRKVPDDQNNIEIRVAVLGNADAGKSTLLGVLTQGHLDNGNGRARLNMFRHLHEVQSGRTSSISHEILGFNSQGQEINYSYSDLMTAEDICEESNKLITFLDLAGHKKYIRTTIQGLSGYLPHHAMLVVSH
;
A
#
# COMPACT_ATOMS: atom_id res chain seq x y z
N MET A 1 -20.65 -35.84 17.21
CA MET A 1 -19.56 -36.44 16.40
C MET A 1 -19.91 -36.11 14.97
N ASP A 2 -19.45 -34.95 14.51
CA ASP A 2 -19.75 -34.42 13.19
C ASP A 2 -18.49 -34.56 12.32
N PRO A 3 -18.59 -35.11 11.10
CA PRO A 3 -17.48 -35.11 10.16
C PRO A 3 -17.66 -33.94 9.18
N LEU A 4 -16.94 -32.84 9.43
CA LEU A 4 -16.79 -31.69 8.52
C LEU A 4 -15.42 -31.77 7.83
N VAL A 5 -15.20 -32.82 7.03
CA VAL A 5 -14.00 -32.96 6.18
C VAL A 5 -14.40 -33.67 4.88
N SER A 6 -14.78 -32.88 3.86
CA SER A 6 -14.79 -33.32 2.45
C SER A 6 -14.92 -32.11 1.51
N PHE A 7 -14.02 -31.13 1.63
CA PHE A 7 -13.99 -29.95 0.76
C PHE A 7 -12.77 -29.88 -0.18
N PHE A 8 -12.06 -31.00 -0.34
CA PHE A 8 -10.96 -31.13 -1.29
C PHE A 8 -11.05 -32.47 -2.02
N ASP A 9 -11.76 -32.48 -3.15
CA ASP A 9 -11.59 -33.47 -4.21
C ASP A 9 -11.13 -32.72 -5.49
N PRO A 10 -10.03 -33.12 -6.16
CA PRO A 10 -9.43 -32.34 -7.25
C PRO A 10 -9.81 -32.80 -8.67
N ASP A 11 -10.79 -33.68 -8.86
CA ASP A 11 -11.02 -34.36 -10.15
C ASP A 11 -12.41 -34.13 -10.76
N ASP A 12 -12.74 -32.87 -11.11
CA ASP A 12 -13.89 -32.55 -11.97
C ASP A 12 -13.48 -31.65 -13.15
N CYS A 13 -12.63 -32.19 -14.03
CA CYS A 13 -12.42 -31.64 -15.37
C CYS A 13 -13.35 -32.34 -16.36
N SER A 14 -14.44 -31.66 -16.73
CA SER A 14 -15.16 -31.97 -17.98
C SER A 14 -14.98 -30.82 -18.99
N PRO A 15 -14.73 -31.13 -20.29
CA PRO A 15 -14.29 -30.16 -21.26
C PRO A 15 -15.49 -29.63 -22.06
N ASN A 16 -16.00 -28.45 -21.74
CA ASN A 16 -16.83 -27.64 -22.66
C ASN A 16 -17.12 -26.26 -22.06
N CYS A 17 -16.18 -25.32 -22.25
CA CYS A 17 -16.49 -23.89 -22.21
C CYS A 17 -15.51 -23.15 -23.13
N VAL A 18 -15.54 -23.50 -24.42
CA VAL A 18 -15.13 -22.56 -25.48
C VAL A 18 -16.36 -21.71 -25.80
N GLN A 19 -16.56 -20.65 -25.03
CA GLN A 19 -17.48 -19.57 -25.37
C GLN A 19 -16.72 -18.26 -25.33
N GLN A 20 -16.26 -17.87 -26.52
CA GLN A 20 -16.16 -16.50 -27.02
C GLN A 20 -16.03 -15.42 -25.93
N THR A 21 -14.80 -15.12 -25.54
CA THR A 21 -14.48 -13.80 -24.98
C THR A 21 -14.68 -12.78 -26.08
N ASN A 22 -15.89 -12.24 -26.13
CA ASN A 22 -16.32 -11.17 -27.00
C ASN A 22 -15.31 -10.01 -26.98
N LEU A 23 -14.66 -9.82 -28.12
CA LEU A 23 -14.14 -8.51 -28.54
C LEU A 23 -15.33 -7.56 -28.76
N HIS A 24 -15.74 -6.85 -27.72
CA HIS A 24 -16.69 -5.72 -27.77
C HIS A 24 -16.17 -4.66 -26.79
N ASN A 25 -15.90 -3.38 -27.09
CA ASN A 25 -16.15 -2.52 -28.24
C ASN A 25 -15.07 -1.42 -28.22
N ILE A 26 -14.34 -1.21 -29.31
CA ILE A 26 -13.37 -0.10 -29.48
C ILE A 26 -14.08 1.23 -29.83
N ASN A 27 -15.43 1.28 -29.85
CA ASN A 27 -16.22 2.47 -30.12
C ASN A 27 -17.25 2.72 -29.00
N GLN A 28 -16.83 3.22 -27.84
CA GLN A 28 -17.76 3.84 -26.89
C GLN A 28 -17.29 5.26 -26.60
N ASN A 29 -17.82 6.22 -27.36
CA ASN A 29 -17.68 7.66 -27.11
C ASN A 29 -18.42 8.13 -25.83
N VAL A 30 -18.75 7.19 -24.94
CA VAL A 30 -19.63 7.41 -23.79
C VAL A 30 -19.14 6.51 -22.66
N LEU A 31 -18.91 7.12 -21.51
CA LEU A 31 -18.66 6.46 -20.24
C LEU A 31 -20.00 6.18 -19.53
N PRO A 32 -20.06 5.27 -18.55
CA PRO A 32 -21.23 5.19 -17.68
C PRO A 32 -21.50 6.56 -17.02
N PRO A 33 -22.72 6.84 -16.56
CA PRO A 33 -23.00 8.07 -15.82
C PRO A 33 -22.13 8.15 -14.56
N GLU A 34 -21.84 9.38 -14.13
CA GLU A 34 -20.99 9.62 -12.96
C GLU A 34 -21.54 8.87 -11.73
N PRO A 35 -20.71 8.07 -11.05
CA PRO A 35 -21.15 7.36 -9.86
C PRO A 35 -21.36 8.37 -8.71
N GLN A 36 -22.54 8.28 -8.06
CA GLN A 36 -22.87 9.13 -6.90
C GLN A 36 -21.99 8.83 -5.68
N VAL A 37 -21.37 7.64 -5.63
CA VAL A 37 -20.51 7.15 -4.54
C VAL A 37 -19.19 6.66 -5.11
N GLY A 38 -18.11 6.74 -4.34
CA GLY A 38 -16.78 6.30 -4.75
C GLY A 38 -15.85 7.45 -5.13
N ASN A 39 -14.74 7.12 -5.77
CA ASN A 39 -13.60 8.02 -5.94
C ASN A 39 -13.43 8.57 -7.37
N ILE A 40 -14.43 8.41 -8.23
CA ILE A 40 -14.43 8.90 -9.62
C ILE A 40 -15.31 10.14 -9.72
N GLU A 41 -14.81 11.20 -10.35
CA GLU A 41 -15.51 12.47 -10.53
C GLU A 41 -15.42 12.94 -12.00
N TYR A 42 -16.55 13.35 -12.58
CA TYR A 42 -16.59 13.87 -13.95
C TYR A 42 -16.76 15.37 -13.96
N LYS A 43 -16.00 16.07 -14.81
CA LYS A 43 -16.16 17.51 -15.00
C LYS A 43 -15.92 17.91 -16.43
N LEU A 44 -16.91 18.57 -17.03
CA LEU A 44 -16.76 19.08 -18.39
C LEU A 44 -15.63 20.13 -18.46
N LYS A 45 -15.63 21.12 -17.57
CA LYS A 45 -14.60 22.16 -17.50
C LYS A 45 -14.48 22.77 -16.11
N ILE A 46 -13.26 23.18 -15.74
CA ILE A 46 -12.97 23.80 -14.44
C ILE A 46 -12.06 25.02 -14.64
N ILE A 47 -12.57 26.05 -15.32
CA ILE A 47 -11.77 27.23 -15.71
C ILE A 47 -12.15 28.42 -14.84
N ASN A 48 -11.15 29.06 -14.21
CA ASN A 48 -11.28 30.30 -13.41
C ASN A 48 -12.56 30.36 -12.55
N PRO A 49 -12.77 29.39 -11.64
CA PRO A 49 -13.95 29.40 -10.76
C PRO A 49 -13.92 30.63 -9.84
N SER A 50 -15.10 31.14 -9.47
CA SER A 50 -15.21 32.12 -8.39
C SER A 50 -14.68 31.53 -7.08
N LYS A 51 -14.29 32.37 -6.12
CA LYS A 51 -13.79 31.90 -4.81
C LYS A 51 -14.74 30.89 -4.15
N GLN A 52 -16.03 31.18 -4.14
CA GLN A 52 -17.04 30.27 -3.59
C GLN A 52 -17.13 28.94 -4.37
N ARG A 53 -17.07 28.98 -5.70
CA ARG A 53 -17.08 27.75 -6.52
C ARG A 53 -15.81 26.93 -6.31
N PHE A 54 -14.67 27.60 -6.18
CA PHE A 54 -13.39 26.95 -5.90
C PHE A 54 -13.41 26.20 -4.56
N GLU A 55 -13.92 26.81 -3.49
CA GLU A 55 -14.08 26.13 -2.19
C GLU A 55 -14.98 24.90 -2.26
N HIS A 56 -16.09 24.97 -3.01
CA HIS A 56 -16.96 23.82 -3.22
C HIS A 56 -16.26 22.68 -3.97
N LEU A 57 -15.53 23.01 -5.03
CA LEU A 57 -14.76 22.02 -5.80
C LEU A 57 -13.68 21.35 -4.93
N VAL A 58 -12.99 22.11 -4.08
CA VAL A 58 -12.01 21.57 -3.13
C VAL A 58 -12.68 20.65 -2.10
N THR A 59 -13.85 21.03 -1.59
CA THR A 59 -14.61 20.20 -0.65
C THR A 59 -15.06 18.89 -1.28
N GLN A 60 -15.51 18.93 -2.54
CA GLN A 60 -15.85 17.76 -3.33
C GLN A 60 -14.65 16.83 -3.53
N MET A 61 -13.49 17.38 -3.92
CA MET A 61 -12.25 16.61 -4.07
C MET A 61 -11.83 15.94 -2.77
N LYS A 62 -11.94 16.64 -1.64
CA LYS A 62 -11.66 16.07 -0.31
C LYS A 62 -12.57 14.87 0.00
N TRP A 63 -13.83 14.92 -0.42
CA TRP A 63 -14.77 13.81 -0.25
C TRP A 63 -14.40 12.61 -1.13
N ARG A 64 -14.15 12.82 -2.43
CA ARG A 64 -13.71 11.75 -3.36
C ARG A 64 -12.42 11.07 -2.91
N LEU A 65 -11.45 11.85 -2.43
CA LEU A 65 -10.20 11.31 -1.86
C LEU A 65 -10.46 10.45 -0.61
N ARG A 66 -11.43 10.81 0.24
CA ARG A 66 -11.76 10.01 1.42
C ARG A 66 -12.39 8.66 1.03
N GLU A 67 -13.34 8.68 0.10
CA GLU A 67 -13.99 7.47 -0.41
C GLU A 67 -12.99 6.52 -1.07
N GLY A 68 -11.97 7.06 -1.74
CA GLY A 68 -10.90 6.29 -2.38
C GLY A 68 -9.63 6.12 -1.55
N GLN A 69 -9.71 6.21 -0.21
CA GLN A 69 -8.56 5.97 0.69
C GLN A 69 -7.28 6.77 0.35
N GLY A 70 -7.43 8.02 -0.09
CA GLY A 70 -6.34 8.90 -0.49
C GLY A 70 -6.16 9.04 -2.01
N GLU A 71 -6.95 8.34 -2.81
CA GLU A 71 -6.89 8.39 -4.28
C GLU A 71 -8.24 8.77 -4.89
N ALA A 72 -8.24 9.60 -5.92
CA ALA A 72 -9.42 9.94 -6.71
C ALA A 72 -9.08 10.07 -8.19
N ILE A 73 -9.99 9.65 -9.07
CA ILE A 73 -9.86 9.77 -10.53
C ILE A 73 -10.78 10.89 -11.00
N TYR A 74 -10.23 11.83 -11.75
CA TYR A 74 -10.95 12.94 -12.35
C TYR A 74 -10.94 12.78 -13.87
N GLU A 75 -12.13 12.76 -14.48
CA GLU A 75 -12.24 12.80 -15.94
C GLU A 75 -12.65 14.21 -16.38
N ILE A 76 -11.70 14.91 -16.99
CA ILE A 76 -11.86 16.29 -17.48
C ILE A 76 -12.27 16.27 -18.96
N GLY A 77 -13.32 17.02 -19.29
CA GLY A 77 -13.94 16.99 -20.63
C GLY A 77 -15.09 15.99 -20.75
N VAL A 78 -15.56 15.45 -19.62
CA VAL A 78 -16.68 14.49 -19.55
C VAL A 78 -17.85 15.15 -18.83
N GLU A 79 -19.06 14.96 -19.35
CA GLU A 79 -20.30 15.40 -18.68
C GLU A 79 -20.73 14.39 -17.60
N ASP A 80 -21.54 14.83 -16.63
CA ASP A 80 -22.04 13.99 -15.54
C ASP A 80 -22.85 12.77 -16.05
N THR A 81 -23.37 12.85 -17.29
CA THR A 81 -24.05 11.76 -18.01
C THR A 81 -23.10 10.69 -18.56
N GLY A 82 -21.79 10.93 -18.52
CA GLY A 82 -20.74 10.11 -19.14
C GLY A 82 -20.41 10.48 -20.59
N ALA A 83 -21.04 11.52 -21.16
CA ALA A 83 -20.77 11.96 -22.53
C ALA A 83 -19.36 12.60 -22.68
N LEU A 84 -18.58 12.11 -23.65
CA LEU A 84 -17.24 12.61 -23.95
C LEU A 84 -17.29 13.85 -24.86
N THR A 85 -17.56 15.02 -24.30
CA THR A 85 -17.65 16.27 -25.07
C THR A 85 -16.27 16.85 -25.41
N GLY A 86 -15.29 16.66 -24.53
CA GLY A 86 -13.90 17.12 -24.64
C GLY A 86 -13.71 18.64 -24.60
N LEU A 87 -12.47 19.06 -24.44
CA LEU A 87 -12.05 20.47 -24.37
C LEU A 87 -10.98 20.82 -25.40
N SER A 88 -10.86 22.11 -25.71
CA SER A 88 -9.72 22.62 -26.47
C SER A 88 -8.43 22.50 -25.65
N CYS A 89 -7.26 22.49 -26.30
CA CYS A 89 -5.97 22.42 -25.60
C CYS A 89 -5.80 23.54 -24.54
N ASN A 90 -6.27 24.75 -24.85
CA ASN A 90 -6.20 25.90 -23.94
C ASN A 90 -7.11 25.70 -22.71
N ASP A 91 -8.35 25.28 -22.93
CA ASP A 91 -9.34 25.03 -21.88
C ASP A 91 -8.95 23.86 -20.99
N MET A 92 -8.36 22.82 -21.59
CA MET A 92 -7.83 21.67 -20.88
C MET A 92 -6.68 22.10 -19.95
N THR A 93 -5.71 22.84 -20.49
CA THR A 93 -4.58 23.34 -19.70
C THR A 93 -5.05 24.21 -18.53
N ALA A 94 -6.00 25.12 -18.75
CA ALA A 94 -6.57 25.94 -17.67
C ALA A 94 -7.35 25.11 -16.63
N SER A 95 -8.06 24.07 -17.07
CA SER A 95 -8.78 23.17 -16.17
C SER A 95 -7.83 22.32 -15.31
N LEU A 96 -6.76 21.80 -15.91
CA LEU A 96 -5.70 21.05 -15.20
C LEU A 96 -4.94 21.94 -14.22
N GLN A 97 -4.67 23.20 -14.57
CA GLN A 97 -4.08 24.17 -13.65
C GLN A 97 -4.98 24.40 -12.43
N THR A 98 -6.28 24.57 -12.64
CA THR A 98 -7.25 24.76 -11.54
C THR A 98 -7.33 23.50 -10.68
N LEU A 99 -7.39 22.31 -11.29
CA LEU A 99 -7.37 21.02 -10.58
C LEU A 99 -6.10 20.85 -9.74
N LYS A 100 -4.94 21.25 -10.26
CA LYS A 100 -3.67 21.26 -9.54
C LYS A 100 -3.71 22.22 -8.34
N GLN A 101 -4.29 23.40 -8.48
CA GLN A 101 -4.46 24.34 -7.36
C GLN A 101 -5.38 23.77 -6.27
N MET A 102 -6.46 23.10 -6.66
CA MET A 102 -7.35 22.40 -5.73
C MET A 102 -6.62 21.30 -4.96
N ALA A 103 -5.84 20.48 -5.67
CA ALA A 103 -5.06 19.40 -5.07
C ALA A 103 -4.00 19.94 -4.10
N LEU A 104 -3.26 20.98 -4.49
CA LEU A 104 -2.27 21.64 -3.63
C LEU A 104 -2.89 22.14 -2.32
N LYS A 105 -4.11 22.70 -2.36
CA LYS A 105 -4.82 23.17 -1.16
C LYS A 105 -5.13 22.04 -0.17
N LEU A 106 -5.24 20.80 -0.65
CA LEU A 106 -5.52 19.61 0.16
C LEU A 106 -4.26 18.83 0.55
N GLY A 107 -3.06 19.26 0.14
CA GLY A 107 -1.82 18.48 0.30
C GLY A 107 -1.73 17.30 -0.67
N ALA A 108 -2.45 17.35 -1.80
CA ALA A 108 -2.49 16.29 -2.80
C ALA A 108 -1.69 16.64 -4.06
N THR A 109 -1.31 15.61 -4.80
CA THR A 109 -0.63 15.69 -6.10
C THR A 109 -1.57 15.24 -7.22
N THR A 110 -1.33 15.73 -8.44
CA THR A 110 -2.08 15.38 -9.65
C THR A 110 -1.14 14.74 -10.66
N THR A 111 -1.59 13.66 -11.29
CA THR A 111 -0.85 12.94 -12.34
C THR A 111 -1.81 12.60 -13.47
N ILE A 112 -1.43 12.92 -14.70
CA ILE A 112 -2.24 12.59 -15.88
C ILE A 112 -2.04 11.09 -16.17
N LEU A 113 -3.11 10.32 -16.13
CA LEU A 113 -3.09 8.90 -16.47
C LEU A 113 -3.22 8.69 -17.97
N ARG A 114 -4.11 9.44 -18.61
CA ARG A 114 -4.45 9.24 -20.02
C ARG A 114 -5.05 10.49 -20.65
N ASP A 115 -4.62 10.77 -21.89
CA ASP A 115 -5.28 11.71 -22.78
C ASP A 115 -6.00 10.94 -23.90
N ARG A 116 -7.21 11.41 -24.26
CA ARG A 116 -8.00 10.89 -25.38
C ARG A 116 -8.32 12.06 -26.30
N VAL A 117 -7.87 11.98 -27.55
CA VAL A 117 -8.21 12.96 -28.58
C VAL A 117 -9.45 12.47 -29.34
N LEU A 118 -10.48 13.31 -29.37
CA LEU A 118 -11.72 13.10 -30.11
C LEU A 118 -11.60 13.66 -31.54
N GLU A 119 -12.50 13.24 -32.42
CA GLU A 119 -12.52 13.60 -33.86
C GLU A 119 -12.49 15.11 -34.13
N ASN A 120 -12.94 15.95 -33.19
CA ASN A 120 -13.01 17.40 -33.30
C ASN A 120 -11.78 18.15 -32.74
N ASN A 121 -10.60 17.50 -32.64
CA ASN A 121 -9.41 18.04 -31.95
C ASN A 121 -9.68 18.44 -30.48
N LYS A 122 -10.69 17.82 -29.88
CA LYS A 122 -10.99 18.00 -28.45
C LYS A 122 -10.35 16.90 -27.64
N ILE A 123 -9.91 17.23 -26.44
CA ILE A 123 -9.17 16.34 -25.56
C ILE A 123 -10.03 16.04 -24.33
N VAL A 124 -10.04 14.78 -23.94
CA VAL A 124 -10.52 14.32 -22.64
C VAL A 124 -9.32 13.79 -21.88
N THR A 125 -9.17 14.18 -20.62
CA THR A 125 -8.00 13.82 -19.81
C THR A 125 -8.45 13.15 -18.53
N GLU A 126 -7.90 11.97 -18.27
CA GLU A 126 -8.03 11.22 -17.03
C GLU A 126 -6.88 11.58 -16.10
N VAL A 127 -7.20 12.09 -14.91
CA VAL A 127 -6.24 12.59 -13.94
C VAL A 127 -6.40 11.84 -12.63
N LEU A 128 -5.32 11.23 -12.14
CA LEU A 128 -5.24 10.71 -10.79
C LEU A 128 -4.84 11.85 -9.83
N VAL A 129 -5.68 12.07 -8.82
CA VAL A 129 -5.39 12.91 -7.66
C VAL A 129 -5.02 11.98 -6.52
N ARG A 130 -3.82 12.11 -5.98
CA ARG A 130 -3.35 11.31 -4.85
C ARG A 130 -2.96 12.24 -3.71
N LYS A 131 -3.63 12.09 -2.57
CA LYS A 131 -3.19 12.68 -1.31
C LYS A 131 -2.22 11.73 -0.65
N VAL A 132 -0.96 12.16 -0.56
CA VAL A 132 -0.03 11.51 0.38
C VAL A 132 -0.51 11.92 1.78
N PRO A 133 -0.69 10.99 2.73
CA PRO A 133 -1.07 11.35 4.09
C PRO A 133 -0.11 12.43 4.63
N ASP A 134 -0.65 13.45 5.31
CA ASP A 134 0.17 14.50 5.96
C ASP A 134 0.91 13.91 7.18
N ASP A 135 0.39 12.81 7.72
CA ASP A 135 1.14 11.91 8.57
C ASP A 135 2.20 11.24 7.68
N GLN A 136 3.46 11.19 8.10
CA GLN A 136 4.47 10.29 7.54
C GLN A 136 4.05 8.82 7.77
N ASN A 137 2.93 8.39 7.20
CA ASN A 137 2.57 7.00 7.11
C ASN A 137 3.41 6.46 5.97
N ASN A 138 4.67 6.19 6.31
CA ASN A 138 5.48 5.27 5.54
C ASN A 138 4.62 4.04 5.28
N ILE A 139 4.68 3.56 4.05
CA ILE A 139 3.97 2.32 3.71
C ILE A 139 4.59 1.23 4.58
N GLU A 140 3.89 0.84 5.65
CA GLU A 140 4.36 -0.15 6.61
C GLU A 140 3.87 -1.54 6.20
N ILE A 141 4.80 -2.44 5.92
CA ILE A 141 4.53 -3.86 5.69
C ILE A 141 4.95 -4.65 6.93
N ARG A 142 3.98 -5.10 7.71
CA ARG A 142 4.19 -6.04 8.82
C ARG A 142 4.33 -7.48 8.32
N VAL A 143 5.44 -8.13 8.68
CA VAL A 143 5.75 -9.53 8.34
C VAL A 143 5.95 -10.32 9.61
N ALA A 144 5.12 -11.33 9.86
CA ALA A 144 5.31 -12.24 10.98
C ALA A 144 6.32 -13.34 10.65
N VAL A 145 7.31 -13.54 11.52
CA VAL A 145 8.34 -14.57 11.32
C VAL A 145 8.00 -15.80 12.15
N LEU A 146 7.77 -16.90 11.46
CA LEU A 146 7.33 -18.17 12.02
C LEU A 146 8.36 -19.26 11.73
N GLY A 147 8.37 -20.32 12.54
CA GLY A 147 9.29 -21.45 12.38
C GLY A 147 9.67 -22.09 13.71
N ASN A 148 10.33 -23.24 13.64
CA ASN A 148 10.75 -23.97 14.85
C ASN A 148 11.73 -23.15 15.70
N ALA A 149 11.89 -23.49 16.98
CA ALA A 149 12.75 -22.76 17.93
C ALA A 149 14.17 -22.52 17.39
N ASP A 150 14.75 -23.55 16.78
CA ASP A 150 16.14 -23.56 16.32
C ASP A 150 16.29 -23.27 14.81
N ALA A 151 15.23 -22.82 14.16
CA ALA A 151 15.23 -22.52 12.72
C ALA A 151 16.08 -21.27 12.35
N GLY A 152 16.63 -20.55 13.32
CA GLY A 152 17.47 -19.37 13.08
C GLY A 152 16.69 -18.07 12.80
N LYS A 153 15.38 -18.01 13.08
CA LYS A 153 14.51 -16.82 12.88
C LYS A 153 15.14 -15.51 13.39
N SER A 154 15.43 -15.48 14.68
CA SER A 154 15.98 -14.30 15.36
C SER A 154 17.42 -14.00 14.91
N THR A 155 18.17 -15.03 14.53
CA THR A 155 19.52 -14.83 13.95
C THR A 155 19.41 -14.17 12.57
N LEU A 156 18.50 -14.64 11.71
CA LEU A 156 18.24 -14.04 10.40
C LEU A 156 17.80 -12.58 10.53
N LEU A 157 16.86 -12.31 11.45
CA LEU A 157 16.39 -10.95 11.70
C LEU A 157 17.51 -10.05 12.22
N GLY A 158 18.32 -10.50 13.18
CA GLY A 158 19.46 -9.73 13.68
C GLY A 158 20.47 -9.38 12.59
N VAL A 159 20.75 -10.30 11.65
CA VAL A 159 21.60 -10.00 10.48
C VAL A 159 20.92 -8.99 9.56
N LEU A 160 19.62 -9.16 9.29
CA LEU A 160 18.87 -8.27 8.41
C LEU A 160 18.69 -6.88 9.01
N THR A 161 18.55 -6.69 10.31
CA THR A 161 18.34 -5.34 10.87
C THR A 161 19.62 -4.61 11.21
N GLN A 162 20.72 -5.34 11.44
CA GLN A 162 22.00 -4.75 11.89
C GLN A 162 23.09 -4.78 10.82
N GLY A 163 22.92 -5.55 9.73
CA GLY A 163 23.86 -5.57 8.61
C GLY A 163 25.16 -6.31 8.92
N HIS A 164 25.28 -6.92 10.10
CA HIS A 164 26.42 -7.73 10.51
C HIS A 164 26.09 -9.21 10.42
N LEU A 165 26.97 -9.98 9.77
CA LEU A 165 26.85 -11.43 9.73
C LEU A 165 26.98 -12.03 11.13
N ASP A 166 26.20 -13.08 11.37
CA ASP A 166 26.31 -13.85 12.61
C ASP A 166 27.67 -14.59 12.65
N ASN A 167 28.24 -14.73 13.83
CA ASN A 167 29.53 -15.42 14.03
C ASN A 167 29.38 -16.94 14.20
N GLY A 168 28.20 -17.50 13.90
CA GLY A 168 27.87 -18.91 14.10
C GLY A 168 27.55 -19.28 15.55
N ASN A 169 27.75 -18.37 16.50
CA ASN A 169 27.43 -18.55 17.92
C ASN A 169 26.17 -17.76 18.34
N GLY A 170 25.41 -17.22 17.39
CA GLY A 170 24.19 -16.46 17.66
C GLY A 170 24.44 -15.06 18.22
N ARG A 171 25.59 -14.44 17.90
CA ARG A 171 25.87 -13.04 18.22
C ARG A 171 24.80 -12.11 17.67
N ALA A 172 24.33 -12.32 16.44
CA ALA A 172 23.26 -11.52 15.85
C ALA A 172 21.93 -11.67 16.63
N ARG A 173 21.65 -12.87 17.14
CA ARG A 173 20.45 -13.15 17.94
C ARG A 173 20.48 -12.51 19.33
N LEU A 174 21.66 -12.39 19.95
CA LEU A 174 21.77 -11.80 21.30
C LEU A 174 21.22 -10.38 21.37
N ASN A 175 21.37 -9.61 20.30
CA ASN A 175 20.87 -8.25 20.21
C ASN A 175 19.33 -8.18 20.08
N MET A 176 18.66 -9.30 19.84
CA MET A 176 17.20 -9.41 19.74
C MET A 176 16.54 -9.79 21.08
N PHE A 177 17.32 -10.25 22.06
CA PHE A 177 16.80 -10.67 23.36
C PHE A 177 16.47 -9.47 24.24
N ARG A 178 15.26 -9.50 24.82
CA ARG A 178 14.74 -8.41 25.64
C ARG A 178 14.69 -8.74 27.12
N HIS A 179 14.78 -10.03 27.47
CA HIS A 179 14.68 -10.48 28.86
C HIS A 179 15.89 -11.32 29.28
N LEU A 180 16.26 -11.22 30.57
CA LEU A 180 17.40 -11.94 31.14
C LEU A 180 17.28 -13.47 30.94
N HIS A 181 16.07 -14.03 31.08
CA HIS A 181 15.86 -15.47 30.87
C HIS A 181 16.03 -15.90 29.41
N GLU A 182 15.90 -14.99 28.43
CA GLU A 182 16.18 -15.28 27.02
C GLU A 182 17.68 -15.38 26.78
N VAL A 183 18.46 -14.48 27.39
CA VAL A 183 19.93 -14.50 27.37
C VAL A 183 20.46 -15.77 28.04
N GLN A 184 19.91 -16.13 29.21
CA GLN A 184 20.34 -17.33 29.96
C GLN A 184 19.98 -18.64 29.25
N SER A 185 18.79 -18.71 28.65
CA SER A 185 18.31 -19.94 27.99
C SER A 185 18.68 -20.05 26.52
N GLY A 186 19.12 -18.94 25.90
CA GLY A 186 19.36 -18.85 24.46
C GLY A 186 18.09 -18.97 23.63
N ARG A 187 16.90 -18.70 24.18
CA ARG A 187 15.60 -18.88 23.51
C ARG A 187 14.78 -17.61 23.56
N THR A 188 14.21 -17.23 22.42
CA THR A 188 13.17 -16.18 22.33
C THR A 188 11.87 -16.65 22.98
N SER A 189 11.35 -15.83 23.88
CA SER A 189 10.12 -16.09 24.65
C SER A 189 9.07 -15.00 24.50
N SER A 190 9.49 -13.81 24.04
CA SER A 190 8.68 -12.62 23.83
C SER A 190 8.51 -12.32 22.34
N ILE A 191 7.60 -11.39 22.02
CA ILE A 191 7.42 -10.85 20.67
C ILE A 191 8.34 -9.65 20.54
N SER A 192 9.21 -9.65 19.54
CA SER A 192 10.06 -8.51 19.21
C SER A 192 9.63 -7.88 17.89
N HIS A 193 9.78 -6.56 17.80
CA HIS A 193 9.52 -5.77 16.60
C HIS A 193 10.85 -5.27 16.07
N GLU A 194 11.16 -5.65 14.84
CA GLU A 194 12.41 -5.31 14.16
C GLU A 194 12.08 -4.54 12.89
N ILE A 195 12.60 -3.31 12.75
CA ILE A 195 12.21 -2.37 11.71
C ILE A 195 13.30 -2.23 10.67
N LEU A 196 12.92 -2.29 9.39
CA LEU A 196 13.75 -1.93 8.25
C LEU A 196 13.14 -0.74 7.50
N GLY A 197 13.94 0.30 7.34
CA GLY A 197 13.61 1.52 6.64
C GLY A 197 14.21 1.60 5.25
N PHE A 198 13.39 2.00 4.28
CA PHE A 198 13.81 2.25 2.91
C PHE A 198 13.45 3.66 2.48
N ASN A 199 14.41 4.32 1.81
CA ASN A 199 14.19 5.62 1.20
C ASN A 199 13.37 5.48 -0.11
N SER A 200 13.00 6.62 -0.71
CA SER A 200 12.29 6.67 -2.00
C SER A 200 13.04 6.02 -3.17
N GLN A 201 14.37 5.86 -3.07
CA GLN A 201 15.21 5.17 -4.06
C GLN A 201 15.33 3.67 -3.81
N GLY A 202 14.73 3.15 -2.72
CA GLY A 202 14.78 1.74 -2.34
C GLY A 202 16.07 1.32 -1.62
N GLN A 203 16.89 2.28 -1.18
CA GLN A 203 18.07 2.01 -0.38
C GLN A 203 17.71 1.92 1.09
N GLU A 204 18.40 1.04 1.79
CA GLU A 204 18.27 0.81 3.22
C GLU A 204 18.88 1.97 4.05
N ILE A 205 18.11 2.46 5.01
CA ILE A 205 18.50 3.58 5.88
C ILE A 205 19.22 3.07 7.13
N ASN A 206 18.83 1.89 7.61
CA ASN A 206 19.30 1.27 8.86
C ASN A 206 20.83 1.19 9.02
N TYR A 207 21.60 1.16 7.93
CA TYR A 207 23.06 1.00 7.98
C TYR A 207 23.83 2.27 7.62
N SER A 208 23.13 3.33 7.18
CA SER A 208 23.77 4.51 6.58
C SER A 208 24.29 5.49 7.62
N TYR A 209 23.67 5.54 8.80
CA TYR A 209 24.10 6.33 9.95
C TYR A 209 24.62 5.39 11.04
N SER A 210 25.62 5.87 11.78
CA SER A 210 26.29 5.21 12.92
C SER A 210 25.38 4.33 13.80
N ASP A 211 25.98 3.36 14.52
CA ASP A 211 25.42 2.32 15.44
C ASP A 211 24.33 2.75 16.47
N LEU A 212 23.83 3.99 16.43
CA LEU A 212 22.89 4.60 17.37
C LEU A 212 21.57 5.06 16.72
N MET A 213 21.24 4.64 15.50
CA MET A 213 19.91 4.91 14.93
C MET A 213 18.82 4.21 15.76
N THR A 214 17.87 4.99 16.26
CA THR A 214 16.72 4.46 16.98
C THR A 214 15.63 4.04 15.99
N ALA A 215 14.69 3.20 16.48
CA ALA A 215 13.51 2.84 15.70
C ALA A 215 12.68 4.07 15.26
N GLU A 216 12.69 5.14 16.06
CA GLU A 216 11.99 6.40 15.77
C GLU A 216 12.66 7.13 14.60
N ASP A 217 13.99 7.28 14.62
CA ASP A 217 14.74 7.92 13.53
C ASP A 217 14.54 7.21 12.19
N ILE A 218 14.53 5.87 12.21
CA ILE A 218 14.26 5.06 11.02
C ILE A 218 12.84 5.33 10.49
N CYS A 219 11.86 5.51 11.37
CA CYS A 219 10.50 5.82 10.96
C CYS A 219 10.39 7.23 10.37
N GLU A 220 11.14 8.21 10.87
CA GLU A 220 11.08 9.58 10.35
C GLU A 220 11.74 9.74 8.97
N GLU A 221 12.87 9.07 8.74
CA GLU A 221 13.63 9.22 7.49
C GLU A 221 13.19 8.27 6.37
N SER A 222 12.44 7.22 6.69
CA SER A 222 11.98 6.25 5.70
C SER A 222 10.80 6.76 4.88
N ASN A 223 10.63 6.21 3.67
CA ASN A 223 9.41 6.34 2.88
C ASN A 223 8.59 5.03 2.87
N LYS A 224 9.27 3.90 3.11
CA LYS A 224 8.66 2.57 3.27
C LYS A 224 9.29 1.89 4.47
N LEU A 225 8.46 1.22 5.26
CA LEU A 225 8.88 0.47 6.43
C LEU A 225 8.50 -1.00 6.27
N ILE A 226 9.41 -1.89 6.65
CA ILE A 226 9.12 -3.30 6.84
C ILE A 226 9.31 -3.61 8.31
N THR A 227 8.24 -4.00 8.98
CA THR A 227 8.25 -4.37 10.40
C THR A 227 8.17 -5.88 10.52
N PHE A 228 9.25 -6.50 10.98
CA PHE A 228 9.26 -7.92 11.29
C PHE A 228 8.78 -8.17 12.72
N LEU A 229 7.86 -9.11 12.87
CA LEU A 229 7.44 -9.63 14.17
C LEU A 229 8.21 -10.92 14.42
N ASP A 230 9.23 -10.89 15.27
CA ASP A 230 9.93 -12.10 15.71
C ASP A 230 9.04 -12.84 16.72
N LEU A 231 8.54 -14.00 16.32
CA LEU A 231 7.66 -14.81 17.14
C LEU A 231 8.39 -16.02 17.71
N ALA A 232 8.09 -16.35 18.96
CA ALA A 232 8.70 -17.48 19.65
C ALA A 232 8.42 -18.80 18.91
N GLY A 233 9.48 -19.53 18.58
CA GLY A 233 9.38 -20.82 17.86
C GLY A 233 9.20 -22.04 18.77
N HIS A 234 9.39 -21.89 20.08
CA HIS A 234 9.29 -23.02 21.02
C HIS A 234 7.84 -23.24 21.44
N LYS A 235 7.38 -24.51 21.43
CA LYS A 235 5.98 -24.90 21.73
C LYS A 235 5.43 -24.33 23.04
N LYS A 236 6.29 -24.19 24.05
CA LYS A 236 5.95 -23.56 25.35
C LYS A 236 5.37 -22.14 25.22
N TYR A 237 5.76 -21.40 24.17
CA TYR A 237 5.39 -20.00 23.96
C TYR A 237 4.36 -19.81 22.83
N ILE A 238 3.68 -20.88 22.39
CA ILE A 238 2.70 -20.80 21.30
C ILE A 238 1.55 -19.82 21.55
N ARG A 239 1.15 -19.63 22.83
CA ARG A 239 0.16 -18.63 23.21
C ARG A 239 0.63 -17.21 22.88
N THR A 240 1.91 -16.92 23.16
CA THR A 240 2.55 -15.66 22.80
C THR A 240 2.55 -15.46 21.29
N THR A 241 2.89 -16.52 20.52
CA THR A 241 2.87 -16.48 19.05
C THR A 241 1.47 -16.20 18.49
N ILE A 242 0.44 -16.87 19.00
CA ILE A 242 -0.96 -16.64 18.58
C ILE A 242 -1.39 -15.22 18.93
N GLN A 243 -1.08 -14.75 20.14
CA GLN A 243 -1.38 -13.37 20.55
C GLN A 243 -0.67 -12.35 19.65
N GLY A 244 0.56 -12.63 19.21
CA GLY A 244 1.29 -11.78 18.28
C GLY A 244 0.63 -11.72 16.90
N LEU A 245 0.25 -12.86 16.34
CA LEU A 245 -0.44 -12.92 15.05
C LEU A 245 -1.80 -12.23 15.08
N SER A 246 -2.61 -12.50 16.10
CA SER A 246 -3.96 -11.92 16.21
C SER A 246 -3.95 -10.46 16.66
N GLY A 247 -2.99 -10.07 17.50
CA GLY A 247 -2.91 -8.73 18.07
C GLY A 247 -2.30 -7.70 17.12
N TYR A 248 -1.28 -8.09 16.35
CA TYR A 248 -0.56 -7.16 15.46
C TYR A 248 -0.97 -7.24 14.00
N LEU A 249 -1.85 -8.19 13.64
CA LEU A 249 -2.43 -8.33 12.29
C LEU A 249 -1.39 -8.13 11.18
N PRO A 250 -0.38 -9.03 11.09
CA PRO A 250 0.65 -8.93 10.06
C PRO A 250 0.02 -9.11 8.68
N HIS A 251 0.55 -8.37 7.70
CA HIS A 251 0.09 -8.47 6.31
C HIS A 251 0.60 -9.78 5.66
N HIS A 252 1.80 -10.22 6.05
CA HIS A 252 2.45 -11.39 5.50
C HIS A 252 3.06 -12.26 6.60
N ALA A 253 3.33 -13.52 6.29
CA ALA A 253 4.09 -14.41 7.15
C ALA A 253 5.31 -14.97 6.40
N MET A 254 6.46 -14.98 7.08
CA MET A 254 7.70 -15.60 6.63
C MET A 254 7.92 -16.87 7.45
N LEU A 255 7.93 -18.03 6.80
CA LEU A 255 8.21 -19.31 7.45
C LEU A 255 9.68 -19.68 7.28
N VAL A 256 10.42 -19.74 8.38
CA VAL A 256 11.83 -20.15 8.40
C VAL A 256 11.92 -21.64 8.76
N VAL A 257 12.55 -22.41 7.89
CA VAL A 257 12.72 -23.86 8.03
C VAL A 257 14.20 -24.19 8.03
N SER A 258 14.65 -24.94 9.03
CA SER A 258 16.00 -25.52 9.07
C SER A 258 15.92 -27.01 8.71
N HIS A 259 16.89 -27.47 7.91
CA HIS A 259 17.08 -28.88 7.58
C HIS A 259 17.75 -29.65 8.71
#